data_AF-A0A954N1P9-F1
#
_entry.id   AF-A0A954N1P9-F1
#
_cell.length_a   1.000
_cell.length_b   1.000
_cell.length_c   1.000
_cell.angle_alpha   90.00
_cell.angle_beta   90.00
_cell.angle_gamma   90.00
#
_symmetry.space_group_name_H-M   'P 1'
#
loop_
_entity.id
_entity.type
_entity.pdbx_description
1 polymer ?
#
loop_
_entity_poly.entity_id
_entity_poly.type
_entity_poly.pdbx_seq_one_letter_code
_entity_poly.pdbx_strand_id
1 'polypeptide(L)'
;MSWAVHQIPEVASLEAGHGLVRIPSEQNVPFTPRVRALVDTSEFRRLAHISQLGLVSQVYPGAQHTRFEHALGVYHNALRYLARLGQDQRFCEVIDRHNAELLIAAALLHDLGHWPFCHPIEDMGLPELILHEEFAAEHLAEESEIAEVLKRE
;
A
#
# COMPACT_ATOMS: atom_id res chain seq x y z
N MET A 1 -41.91 32.79 3.31
CA MET A 1 -41.09 32.07 4.31
C MET A 1 -39.70 31.91 3.72
N SER A 2 -38.69 32.55 4.32
CA SER A 2 -37.31 32.43 3.85
C SER A 2 -36.71 31.18 4.46
N TRP A 3 -36.46 30.15 3.65
CA TRP A 3 -35.65 29.02 4.08
C TRP A 3 -34.17 29.45 4.12
N ALA A 4 -33.36 28.78 4.92
CA ALA A 4 -31.92 29.01 4.98
C ALA A 4 -31.15 27.75 4.61
N VAL A 5 -30.07 27.89 3.84
CA VAL A 5 -29.28 26.76 3.29
C VAL A 5 -28.75 25.82 4.39
N HIS A 6 -28.43 26.34 5.57
CA HIS A 6 -27.99 25.53 6.72
C HIS A 6 -29.10 24.64 7.32
N GLN A 7 -30.36 24.80 6.92
CA GLN A 7 -31.46 23.93 7.33
C GLN A 7 -31.58 22.69 6.45
N ILE A 8 -30.81 22.61 5.35
CA ILE A 8 -30.68 21.39 4.53
C ILE A 8 -29.87 20.37 5.36
N PRO A 9 -30.40 19.16 5.63
CA PRO A 9 -29.73 18.16 6.46
C PRO A 9 -28.31 17.84 6.01
N GLU A 10 -28.09 17.68 4.70
CA GLU A 10 -26.79 17.37 4.13
C GLU A 10 -25.77 18.48 4.40
N VAL A 11 -26.19 19.74 4.32
CA VAL A 11 -25.33 20.90 4.59
C VAL A 11 -25.06 21.03 6.09
N ALA A 12 -26.06 20.81 6.94
CA ALA A 12 -25.89 20.78 8.39
C ALA A 12 -24.93 19.65 8.82
N SER A 13 -24.99 18.50 8.15
CA SER A 13 -24.14 17.34 8.42
C SER A 13 -22.68 17.53 8.01
N LEU A 14 -22.36 18.45 7.10
CA LEU A 14 -20.96 18.75 6.72
C LEU A 14 -20.15 19.25 7.92
N GLU A 15 -20.73 20.10 8.77
CA GLU A 15 -20.06 20.65 9.96
C GLU A 15 -20.23 19.74 11.19
N ALA A 16 -21.24 18.88 11.20
CA ALA A 16 -21.59 18.05 12.35
C ALA A 16 -20.67 16.82 12.55
N GLY A 17 -19.85 16.47 11.55
CA GLY A 17 -18.79 15.46 11.68
C GLY A 17 -19.24 13.99 11.79
N HIS A 18 -20.54 13.70 11.68
CA HIS A 18 -21.10 12.35 11.73
C HIS A 18 -21.91 12.05 10.46
N GLY A 19 -21.98 10.77 10.05
CA GLY A 19 -22.62 10.36 8.79
C GLY A 19 -21.79 10.66 7.53
N LEU A 20 -20.51 10.98 7.69
CA LEU A 20 -19.61 11.30 6.59
C LEU A 20 -18.94 10.04 6.01
N VAL A 21 -18.88 9.95 4.69
CA VAL A 21 -18.06 8.96 3.98
C VAL A 21 -16.75 9.62 3.55
N ARG A 22 -15.62 9.02 3.93
CA ARG A 22 -14.30 9.50 3.51
C ARG A 22 -14.00 9.05 2.08
N ILE A 23 -13.59 10.00 1.25
CA ILE A 23 -13.10 9.77 -0.12
C ILE A 23 -11.56 9.88 -0.09
N PRO A 24 -10.81 9.02 -0.84
CA PRO A 24 -9.35 9.04 -0.85
C PRO A 24 -8.75 10.41 -1.24
N SER A 25 -7.57 10.73 -0.69
CA SER A 25 -6.84 11.97 -0.98
C SER A 25 -5.84 11.80 -2.12
N GLU A 26 -5.59 12.87 -2.87
CA GLU A 26 -4.57 12.90 -3.92
C GLU A 26 -3.16 12.85 -3.30
N GLN A 27 -2.39 11.82 -3.65
CA GLN A 27 -0.98 11.69 -3.29
C GLN A 27 -0.14 11.40 -4.54
N ASN A 28 1.00 12.08 -4.66
CA ASN A 28 1.95 11.86 -5.75
C ASN A 28 3.14 11.03 -5.28
N VAL A 29 3.49 10.01 -6.07
CA VAL A 29 4.55 9.06 -5.74
C VAL A 29 5.60 9.07 -6.85
N PRO A 30 6.91 9.21 -6.54
CA PRO A 30 7.96 9.11 -7.54
C PRO A 30 7.95 7.76 -8.26
N PHE A 31 7.97 7.77 -9.59
CA PHE A 31 7.89 6.56 -10.41
C PHE A 31 9.13 6.43 -11.31
N THR A 32 10.25 6.12 -10.68
CA THR A 32 11.56 5.98 -11.35
C THR A 32 11.59 4.75 -12.28
N PRO A 33 12.57 4.64 -13.19
CA PRO A 33 12.71 3.45 -14.05
C PRO A 33 12.75 2.13 -13.24
N ARG A 34 13.50 2.08 -12.14
CA ARG A 34 13.53 0.94 -11.22
C ARG A 34 12.16 0.58 -10.67
N VAL A 35 11.42 1.58 -10.16
CA VAL A 35 10.08 1.35 -9.61
C VAL A 35 9.11 0.90 -10.70
N ARG A 36 9.17 1.50 -11.88
CA ARG A 36 8.38 1.07 -13.04
C ARG A 36 8.66 -0.39 -13.40
N ALA A 37 9.93 -0.78 -13.48
CA ALA A 37 10.32 -2.14 -13.79
C ALA A 37 9.76 -3.15 -12.78
N LEU A 38 9.79 -2.83 -11.48
CA LEU A 38 9.21 -3.68 -10.43
C LEU A 38 7.68 -3.72 -10.50
N VAL A 39 7.04 -2.57 -10.69
CA VAL A 39 5.57 -2.45 -10.70
C VAL A 39 4.94 -3.08 -11.94
N ASP A 40 5.65 -3.09 -13.07
CA ASP A 40 5.16 -3.67 -14.32
C ASP A 40 5.22 -5.22 -14.33
N THR A 41 5.87 -5.85 -13.35
CA THR A 41 5.92 -7.31 -13.20
C THR A 41 4.54 -7.91 -12.92
N SER A 42 4.34 -9.17 -13.36
CA SER A 42 3.06 -9.87 -13.16
C SER A 42 2.66 -9.99 -11.68
N GLU A 43 3.65 -10.28 -10.83
CA GLU A 43 3.53 -10.51 -9.40
C GLU A 43 3.08 -9.24 -8.66
N PHE A 44 3.57 -8.06 -9.09
CA PHE A 44 3.14 -6.78 -8.53
C PHE A 44 1.80 -6.32 -9.10
N ARG A 45 1.60 -6.40 -10.43
CA ARG A 45 0.36 -5.93 -11.07
C ARG A 45 -0.89 -6.61 -10.55
N ARG A 46 -0.79 -7.88 -10.12
CA ARG A 46 -1.93 -8.59 -9.53
C ARG A 46 -2.52 -7.87 -8.32
N LEU A 47 -1.71 -7.10 -7.57
CA LEU A 47 -2.16 -6.37 -6.38
C LEU A 47 -3.26 -5.35 -6.73
N ALA A 48 -3.34 -4.90 -7.99
CA ALA A 48 -4.38 -4.00 -8.48
C ALA A 48 -5.78 -4.65 -8.54
N HIS A 49 -5.87 -5.96 -8.29
CA HIS A 49 -7.12 -6.73 -8.25
C HIS A 49 -7.43 -7.25 -6.84
N ILE A 50 -6.61 -6.92 -5.85
CA ILE A 50 -6.78 -7.39 -4.47
C ILE A 50 -7.17 -6.21 -3.60
N SER A 51 -8.41 -6.21 -3.11
CA SER A 51 -8.91 -5.19 -2.18
C SER A 51 -8.08 -5.19 -0.89
N GLN A 52 -7.69 -4.00 -0.42
CA GLN A 52 -6.97 -3.84 0.85
C GLN A 52 -7.80 -4.33 2.03
N LEU A 53 -9.10 -4.03 2.02
CA LEU A 53 -10.00 -4.26 3.15
C LEU A 53 -11.06 -5.33 2.85
N GLY A 54 -10.98 -6.03 1.71
CA GLY A 54 -11.88 -7.11 1.33
C GLY A 54 -13.37 -6.72 1.42
N LEU A 55 -14.10 -7.41 2.29
CA LEU A 55 -15.55 -7.23 2.46
C LEU A 55 -15.94 -5.89 3.11
N VAL A 56 -15.01 -5.14 3.69
CA VAL A 56 -15.28 -3.79 4.23
C VAL A 56 -15.81 -2.84 3.16
N SER A 57 -15.43 -3.05 1.89
CA SER A 57 -15.96 -2.33 0.72
C SER A 57 -17.49 -2.43 0.57
N GLN A 58 -18.12 -3.47 1.13
CA GLN A 58 -19.58 -3.66 1.12
C GLN A 58 -20.31 -2.79 2.15
N VAL A 59 -19.58 -2.30 3.16
CA VAL A 59 -20.12 -1.45 4.23
C VAL A 59 -19.73 0.01 4.01
N TYR A 60 -18.49 0.25 3.57
CA TYR A 60 -17.95 1.58 3.35
C TYR A 60 -17.60 1.76 1.87
N PRO A 61 -18.42 2.51 1.09
CA PRO A 61 -18.26 2.59 -0.36
C PRO A 61 -16.97 3.28 -0.79
N GLY A 62 -16.30 4.04 0.09
CA GLY A 62 -14.97 4.61 -0.17
C GLY A 62 -13.80 3.62 0.03
N ALA A 63 -14.04 2.45 0.63
CA ALA A 63 -13.03 1.42 0.88
C ALA A 63 -12.78 0.52 -0.35
N GLN A 64 -12.68 1.13 -1.55
CA GLN A 64 -12.43 0.43 -2.81
C GLN A 64 -10.95 0.24 -3.13
N HIS A 65 -10.07 0.76 -2.27
CA HIS A 65 -8.64 0.77 -2.53
C HIS A 65 -8.06 -0.65 -2.53
N THR A 66 -7.08 -0.86 -3.39
CA THR A 66 -6.38 -2.13 -3.58
C THR A 66 -5.02 -2.12 -2.88
N ARG A 67 -4.43 -3.31 -2.78
CA ARG A 67 -3.07 -3.52 -2.26
C ARG A 67 -2.03 -2.78 -3.12
N PHE A 68 -2.32 -2.51 -4.39
CA PHE A 68 -1.42 -1.79 -5.30
C PHE A 68 -1.15 -0.36 -4.85
N GLU A 69 -2.19 0.46 -4.64
CA GLU A 69 -1.99 1.82 -4.15
C GLU A 69 -1.53 1.85 -2.69
N HIS A 70 -1.87 0.84 -1.89
CA HIS A 70 -1.32 0.68 -0.55
C HIS A 70 0.20 0.52 -0.59
N ALA A 71 0.71 -0.41 -1.40
CA ALA A 71 2.14 -0.63 -1.60
C ALA A 71 2.87 0.65 -2.07
N LEU A 72 2.28 1.40 -3.01
CA LEU A 72 2.82 2.69 -3.45
C LEU A 72 2.84 3.74 -2.31
N GLY A 73 1.82 3.75 -1.45
CA GLY A 73 1.76 4.61 -0.27
C GLY A 73 2.83 4.27 0.77
N VAL A 74 3.07 2.98 1.03
CA VAL A 74 4.12 2.52 1.94
C VAL A 74 5.50 2.85 1.39
N TYR A 75 5.74 2.62 0.09
CA TYR A 75 6.92 3.10 -0.62
C TYR A 75 7.13 4.61 -0.47
N HIS A 76 6.09 5.41 -0.66
CA HIS A 76 6.16 6.87 -0.50
C HIS A 76 6.55 7.27 0.93
N ASN A 77 6.00 6.59 1.94
CA ASN A 77 6.36 6.82 3.33
C ASN A 77 7.82 6.45 3.61
N ALA A 78 8.33 5.35 3.04
CA ALA A 78 9.74 4.97 3.15
C ALA A 78 10.67 6.02 2.54
N LEU A 79 10.33 6.59 1.38
CA LEU A 79 11.09 7.71 0.81
C LEU A 79 11.08 8.94 1.72
N ARG A 80 9.92 9.30 2.27
CA ARG A 80 9.81 10.43 3.20
C ARG A 80 10.64 10.19 4.46
N TYR A 81 10.64 8.96 4.97
CA TYR A 81 11.46 8.55 6.11
C TYR A 81 12.95 8.75 5.81
N LEU A 82 13.44 8.18 4.70
CA LEU A 82 14.84 8.32 4.29
C LEU A 82 15.23 9.77 4.00
N ALA A 83 14.37 10.55 3.34
CA ALA A 83 14.62 11.96 3.05
C ALA A 83 14.72 12.82 4.32
N ARG A 84 13.96 12.47 5.36
CA ARG A 84 13.98 13.20 6.64
C ARG A 84 15.17 12.78 7.50
N LEU A 85 15.40 11.48 7.68
CA LEU A 85 16.49 11.00 8.53
C LEU A 85 17.86 11.11 7.87
N GLY A 86 17.94 11.08 6.54
CA GLY A 86 19.19 11.32 5.80
C GLY A 86 19.76 12.74 5.95
N GLN A 87 19.04 13.63 6.64
CA GLN A 87 19.58 14.94 7.06
C GLN A 87 20.36 14.87 8.39
N ASP A 88 20.23 13.77 9.15
CA ASP A 88 20.97 13.54 10.40
C ASP A 88 22.24 12.74 10.10
N GLN A 89 23.40 13.31 10.43
CA GLN A 89 24.68 12.65 10.22
C GLN A 89 24.79 11.31 10.94
N ARG A 90 24.19 11.17 12.13
CA ARG A 90 24.21 9.91 12.90
C ARG A 90 23.47 8.79 12.18
N PHE A 91 22.41 9.14 11.43
CA PHE A 91 21.70 8.18 10.61
C PHE A 91 22.55 7.74 9.42
N CYS A 92 23.20 8.71 8.73
CA CYS A 92 24.08 8.44 7.60
C CYS A 92 25.38 7.69 7.97
N GLU A 93 25.79 7.71 9.24
CA GLU A 93 26.89 6.89 9.76
C GLU A 93 26.52 5.41 9.93
N VAL A 94 25.23 5.12 10.15
CA VAL A 94 24.72 3.76 10.41
C VAL A 94 24.13 3.13 9.14
N ILE A 95 23.44 3.92 8.33
CA ILE A 95 22.71 3.45 7.15
C ILE A 95 23.46 3.84 5.89
N ASP A 96 23.95 2.84 5.18
CA ASP A 96 24.55 3.01 3.87
C ASP A 96 23.51 3.04 2.74
N ARG A 97 24.00 3.31 1.52
CA ARG A 97 23.16 3.35 0.32
C ARG A 97 22.41 2.04 0.09
N HIS A 98 23.06 0.89 0.30
CA HIS A 98 22.47 -0.41 0.03
C HIS A 98 21.28 -0.67 0.95
N ASN A 99 21.42 -0.43 2.25
CA ASN A 99 20.33 -0.59 3.22
C ASN A 99 19.18 0.40 2.95
N ALA A 100 19.48 1.62 2.51
CA ALA A 100 18.46 2.58 2.10
C ALA A 100 17.69 2.11 0.85
N GLU A 101 18.38 1.59 -0.16
CA GLU A 101 17.75 1.04 -1.38
C GLU A 101 16.95 -0.24 -1.08
N LEU A 102 17.45 -1.09 -0.18
CA LEU A 102 16.75 -2.29 0.30
C LEU A 102 15.46 -1.92 1.03
N LEU A 103 15.46 -0.91 1.91
CA LEU A 103 14.24 -0.42 2.55
C LEU A 103 13.21 0.05 1.52
N ILE A 104 13.65 0.76 0.47
CA ILE A 104 12.77 1.23 -0.59
C ILE A 104 12.12 0.06 -1.33
N ALA A 105 12.91 -0.95 -1.71
CA ALA A 105 12.40 -2.13 -2.39
C ALA A 105 11.48 -2.95 -1.48
N ALA A 106 11.89 -3.21 -0.24
CA ALA A 106 11.09 -3.94 0.74
C ALA A 106 9.75 -3.24 1.02
N ALA A 107 9.75 -1.91 1.20
CA ALA A 107 8.53 -1.14 1.41
C ALA A 107 7.55 -1.26 0.22
N LEU A 108 8.07 -1.21 -1.00
CA LEU A 108 7.25 -1.38 -2.20
C LEU A 108 6.70 -2.80 -2.28
N LEU A 109 7.50 -3.82 -1.99
CA LEU A 109 7.19 -5.22 -2.23
C LEU A 109 6.57 -5.96 -1.03
N HIS A 110 6.42 -5.32 0.13
CA HIS A 110 6.03 -6.00 1.37
C HIS A 110 4.70 -6.77 1.27
N ASP A 111 3.76 -6.27 0.48
CA ASP A 111 2.42 -6.83 0.31
C ASP A 111 2.32 -7.84 -0.85
N LEU A 112 3.44 -8.23 -1.45
CA LEU A 112 3.50 -9.23 -2.53
C LEU A 112 2.96 -10.58 -2.13
N GLY A 113 2.73 -10.88 -0.85
CA GLY A 113 2.15 -12.15 -0.42
C GLY A 113 0.63 -12.18 -0.38
N HIS A 114 -0.06 -11.07 -0.58
CA HIS A 114 -1.51 -11.05 -0.39
C HIS A 114 -2.27 -11.77 -1.50
N TRP A 115 -3.33 -12.48 -1.13
CA TRP A 115 -4.35 -13.06 -2.01
C TRP A 115 -5.74 -12.48 -1.70
N PRO A 116 -6.77 -12.71 -2.55
CA PRO A 116 -8.12 -12.22 -2.28
C PRO A 116 -8.64 -12.63 -0.90
N PHE A 117 -9.16 -11.65 -0.14
CA PHE A 117 -9.68 -11.81 1.23
C PHE A 117 -8.66 -12.28 2.29
N CYS A 118 -7.36 -12.22 2.00
CA CYS A 118 -6.24 -12.64 2.86
C CYS A 118 -6.54 -12.71 4.37
N HIS A 119 -6.52 -11.59 5.10
CA HIS A 119 -6.66 -11.59 6.57
C HIS A 119 -7.95 -12.28 7.06
N PRO A 120 -9.15 -12.03 6.50
CA PRO A 120 -10.33 -12.82 6.83
C PRO A 120 -10.18 -14.34 6.70
N ILE A 121 -9.38 -14.84 5.74
CA ILE A 121 -9.11 -16.27 5.57
C ILE A 121 -8.07 -16.75 6.60
N GLU A 122 -7.01 -15.96 6.84
CA GLU A 122 -6.00 -16.26 7.86
C GLU A 122 -6.59 -16.33 9.26
N ASP A 123 -7.52 -15.42 9.59
CA ASP A 123 -8.24 -15.37 10.85
C ASP A 123 -9.09 -16.63 11.10
N MET A 124 -9.38 -17.45 10.08
CA MET A 124 -10.05 -18.74 10.25
C MET A 124 -9.16 -19.80 10.90
N GLY A 125 -7.83 -19.60 10.94
CA GLY A 125 -6.89 -20.50 11.61
C GLY A 125 -6.81 -21.90 11.00
N LEU A 126 -6.89 -21.99 9.66
CA LEU A 126 -6.82 -23.28 8.96
C LEU A 126 -5.41 -23.89 9.08
N PRO A 127 -5.26 -25.17 9.47
CA PRO A 127 -3.95 -25.76 9.79
C PRO A 127 -2.93 -25.79 8.64
N GLU A 128 -3.39 -25.82 7.39
CA GLU A 128 -2.55 -25.94 6.19
C GLU A 128 -2.41 -24.60 5.44
N LEU A 129 -2.89 -23.50 6.02
CA LEU A 129 -2.83 -22.20 5.39
C LEU A 129 -1.43 -21.60 5.55
N ILE A 130 -0.79 -21.30 4.42
CA ILE A 130 0.44 -20.52 4.36
C ILE A 130 0.08 -19.06 4.66
N LEU A 131 0.87 -18.38 5.50
CA LEU A 131 0.67 -16.95 5.79
C LEU A 131 1.14 -16.07 4.63
N HIS A 132 0.54 -14.91 4.45
CA HIS A 132 0.92 -14.00 3.34
C HIS A 132 2.37 -13.56 3.43
N GLU A 133 2.91 -13.34 4.63
CA GLU A 133 4.31 -13.01 4.81
C GLU A 133 5.24 -14.12 4.28
N GLU A 134 4.85 -15.39 4.44
CA GLU A 134 5.61 -16.54 3.93
C GLU A 134 5.41 -16.71 2.42
N PHE A 135 4.17 -16.53 1.93
CA PHE A 135 3.84 -16.62 0.52
C PHE A 135 4.52 -15.52 -0.32
N ALA A 136 4.84 -14.37 0.28
CA ALA A 136 5.64 -13.33 -0.38
C ALA A 136 7.00 -13.87 -0.88
N ALA A 137 7.58 -14.87 -0.21
CA ALA A 137 8.82 -15.50 -0.63
C ALA A 137 8.69 -16.23 -1.99
N GLU A 138 7.53 -16.79 -2.30
CA GLU A 138 7.29 -17.43 -3.61
C GLU A 138 7.33 -16.41 -4.75
N HIS A 139 6.81 -15.21 -4.51
CA HIS A 139 6.87 -14.10 -5.47
C HIS A 139 8.25 -13.45 -5.60
N LEU A 140 9.16 -13.77 -4.67
CA LEU A 140 10.55 -13.33 -4.68
C LEU A 140 11.52 -14.47 -5.04
N ALA A 141 10.98 -15.64 -5.42
CA ALA A 141 11.78 -16.79 -5.82
C ALA A 141 12.67 -16.46 -7.01
N GLU A 142 13.78 -17.18 -7.15
CA GLU A 142 14.85 -16.90 -8.11
C GLU A 142 14.37 -16.84 -9.56
N GLU A 143 13.32 -17.59 -9.90
CA GLU A 143 12.73 -17.65 -11.25
C GLU A 143 11.65 -16.59 -11.51
N SER A 144 11.28 -15.79 -10.49
CA SER A 144 10.24 -14.75 -10.61
C SER A 144 10.69 -13.56 -11.45
N GLU A 145 9.74 -12.88 -12.09
CA GLU A 145 10.06 -11.67 -12.86
C GLU A 145 10.62 -10.58 -11.94
N ILE A 146 10.07 -10.47 -10.72
CA ILE A 146 10.55 -9.54 -9.69
C ILE A 146 12.01 -9.81 -9.32
N ALA A 147 12.40 -11.07 -9.08
CA ALA A 147 13.78 -11.39 -8.75
C ALA A 147 14.74 -10.99 -9.89
N GLU A 148 14.35 -11.24 -11.14
CA GLU A 148 15.15 -10.85 -12.31
C GLU A 148 15.26 -9.32 -12.47
N VAL A 149 14.22 -8.56 -12.14
CA VAL A 149 14.30 -7.09 -12.06
C VAL A 149 15.24 -6.65 -10.94
N LEU A 150 15.08 -7.22 -9.73
CA LEU A 150 15.90 -6.87 -8.56
C LEU A 150 17.39 -7.16 -8.77
N LYS A 151 17.75 -8.22 -9.50
CA LYS A 151 19.14 -8.55 -9.84
C LYS A 151 19.77 -7.59 -10.83
N ARG A 152 18.95 -6.93 -11.67
CA ARG A 152 19.41 -6.04 -12.75
C ARG A 152 19.59 -4.59 -12.30
N GLU A 153 18.78 -4.14 -11.36
CA GLU A 153 18.71 -2.75 -10.86
C GLU A 153 19.62 -2.51 -9.65
#